data_AF-A0A523DSC3-F1
#
_entry.id   AF-A0A523DSC3-F1
#
_cell.length_a   1.000
_cell.length_b   1.000
_cell.length_c   1.000
_cell.angle_alpha   90.00
_cell.angle_beta   90.00
_cell.angle_gamma   90.00
#
_symmetry.space_group_name_H-M   'P 1'
#
loop_
_entity.id
_entity.type
_entity.pdbx_description
1 polymer ?
#
loop_
_entity_poly.entity_id
_entity_poly.type
_entity_poly.pdbx_seq_one_letter_code
_entity_poly.pdbx_strand_id
1 'polypeptide(L)' 'MYKAALFAGAFGLAIAAASGAYAQSRAIAAACDGISRNPGASGEIRFALILGLALIESLVIYVLLIAFIIFLVLWGA' A
#
# COMPACT_ATOMS: atom_id res chain seq x y z
N MET A 1 -24.97 11.66 7.95
CA MET A 1 -23.61 12.11 7.58
C MET A 1 -22.61 10.95 7.48
N TYR A 2 -22.61 9.99 8.42
CA TYR A 2 -21.72 8.81 8.39
C TYR A 2 -21.74 7.95 7.10
N LYS A 3 -22.88 7.82 6.41
CA LYS A 3 -22.97 7.07 5.13
C LYS A 3 -22.06 7.66 4.06
N ALA A 4 -22.00 8.99 3.94
CA ALA A 4 -21.13 9.66 2.98
C ALA A 4 -19.64 9.45 3.32
N ALA A 5 -19.30 9.45 4.61
CA ALA A 5 -17.95 9.14 5.08
C ALA A 5 -17.50 7.72 4.75
N LEU A 6 -18.41 6.73 4.89
CA LEU A 6 -18.15 5.35 4.46
C LEU A 6 -17.83 5.26 2.97
N PHE A 7 -18.63 5.91 2.12
CA PHE A 7 -18.38 5.90 0.67
C PHE A 7 -17.08 6.60 0.31
N ALA A 8 -16.80 7.77 0.89
CA ALA A 8 -15.56 8.51 0.63
C ALA A 8 -14.32 7.72 1.08
N GLY A 9 -14.36 7.14 2.29
CA GLY A 9 -13.28 6.30 2.82
C GLY A 9 -13.05 5.04 1.99
N ALA A 10 -14.12 4.32 1.63
CA ALA A 10 -14.04 3.13 0.80
C ALA A 10 -13.48 3.43 -0.60
N PHE A 11 -13.92 4.54 -1.21
CA PHE A 11 -13.44 4.96 -2.53
C PHE A 11 -11.96 5.37 -2.50
N GLY A 12 -11.56 6.18 -1.52
CA GLY A 12 -10.17 6.57 -1.34
C GLY A 12 -9.26 5.36 -1.11
N LEU A 13 -9.68 4.45 -0.23
CA LEU A 13 -8.93 3.23 0.06
C LEU A 13 -8.84 2.28 -1.14
N ALA A 14 -9.90 2.16 -1.93
CA ALA A 14 -9.89 1.33 -3.15
C ALA A 14 -8.85 1.84 -4.17
N ILE A 15 -8.75 3.16 -4.36
CA ILE A 15 -7.75 3.76 -5.25
C ILE A 15 -6.34 3.57 -4.69
N ALA A 16 -6.15 3.79 -3.39
CA ALA A 16 -4.86 3.60 -2.73
C ALA A 16 -4.39 2.14 -2.82
N ALA A 17 -5.28 1.19 -2.54
CA ALA A 17 -4.98 -0.24 -2.64
C ALA A 17 -4.68 -0.67 -4.09
N ALA A 18 -5.45 -0.19 -5.07
CA ALA A 18 -5.23 -0.51 -6.48
C ALA A 18 -3.87 0.02 -6.99
N SER A 19 -3.54 1.27 -6.66
CA SER A 19 -2.25 1.88 -7.02
C SER A 19 -1.07 1.24 -6.28
N GLY A 20 -1.24 0.92 -4.99
CA GLY A 20 -0.28 0.18 -4.18
C GLY A 20 0.01 -1.20 -4.78
N ALA A 21 -1.03 -2.00 -5.04
CA ALA A 21 -0.88 -3.32 -5.65
C ALA A 21 -0.17 -3.26 -7.02
N TYR A 22 -0.50 -2.27 -7.84
CA TYR A 22 0.17 -2.07 -9.13
C TYR A 22 1.67 -1.76 -8.95
N ALA A 23 2.04 -0.85 -8.06
CA ALA A 23 3.44 -0.52 -7.80
C ALA A 23 4.22 -1.70 -7.19
N GLN A 24 3.61 -2.40 -6.23
CA GLN A 24 4.22 -3.54 -5.55
C GLN A 24 4.44 -4.73 -6.49
N SER A 25 3.48 -5.04 -7.37
CA SER A 25 3.63 -6.13 -8.35
C SER A 25 4.83 -5.90 -9.29
N ARG A 26 5.05 -4.65 -9.72
CA ARG A 26 6.21 -4.28 -10.53
C ARG A 26 7.53 -4.42 -9.75
N ALA A 27 7.56 -3.99 -8.49
CA ALA A 27 8.74 -4.13 -7.64
C ALA A 27 9.09 -5.62 -7.41
N ILE A 28 8.08 -6.45 -7.15
CA ILE A 28 8.24 -7.90 -6.97
C ILE A 28 8.75 -8.55 -8.26
N ALA A 29 8.17 -8.23 -9.41
CA ALA A 29 8.62 -8.77 -10.70
C ALA A 29 10.10 -8.42 -10.98
N ALA A 30 10.48 -7.15 -10.76
CA ALA A 30 11.86 -6.71 -10.92
C ALA A 30 12.82 -7.41 -9.94
N ALA A 31 12.40 -7.67 -8.71
CA ALA A 31 13.19 -8.42 -7.74
C ALA A 31 13.39 -9.88 -8.16
N CYS A 32 12.34 -10.55 -8.68
CA CYS A 32 12.44 -11.90 -9.22
C CYS A 32 13.42 -11.98 -10.41
N ASP A 33 13.35 -11.02 -11.33
CA ASP A 33 14.27 -10.91 -12.46
C ASP A 33 15.71 -10.64 -12.00
N GLY A 34 15.88 -9.80 -10.97
CA GLY A 34 17.19 -9.54 -10.37
C GLY A 34 17.80 -10.79 -9.74
N ILE A 35 17.00 -11.53 -8.97
CA ILE A 35 17.43 -12.76 -8.30
C ILE A 35 17.77 -13.86 -9.32
N SER A 36 17.00 -14.00 -10.40
CA SER A 36 17.27 -15.00 -11.43
C SER A 36 18.59 -14.72 -12.17
N ARG A 37 18.93 -13.45 -12.40
CA ARG A 37 20.18 -13.03 -13.03
C ARG A 37 21.40 -13.13 -12.11
N ASN A 38 21.23 -12.89 -10.82
CA ASN A 38 22.31 -13.01 -9.84
C ASN A 38 21.81 -13.62 -8.50
N PRO A 39 21.77 -14.96 -8.39
CA PRO A 39 21.29 -15.64 -7.19
C PRO A 39 22.09 -15.32 -5.92
N GLY A 40 23.39 -14.99 -6.07
CA GLY A 40 24.28 -14.64 -4.96
C GLY A 40 23.90 -13.33 -4.25
N ALA A 41 23.21 -12.41 -4.93
CA ALA A 41 22.74 -11.15 -4.38
C ALA A 41 21.30 -11.21 -3.82
N SER A 42 20.70 -12.41 -3.72
CA SER A 42 19.29 -12.56 -3.36
C SER A 42 18.92 -11.96 -2.00
N GLY A 43 19.82 -11.99 -1.02
CA GLY A 43 19.62 -11.36 0.29
C GLY A 43 19.48 -9.84 0.20
N GLU A 44 20.39 -9.18 -0.51
CA GLU A 44 20.39 -7.72 -0.69
C GLU A 44 19.18 -7.26 -1.50
N ILE A 45 18.82 -8.00 -2.56
CA ILE A 45 17.62 -7.71 -3.37
C ILE A 45 16.35 -7.81 -2.53
N ARG A 46 16.21 -8.84 -1.70
CA ARG A 46 15.05 -8.99 -0.80
C ARG A 46 14.99 -7.86 0.24
N PHE A 47 16.13 -7.44 0.78
CA PHE A 47 16.18 -6.33 1.73
C PHE A 47 15.69 -5.02 1.07
N ALA A 48 16.22 -4.68 -0.10
CA ALA A 48 15.79 -3.52 -0.86
C ALA A 48 14.30 -3.59 -1.25
N LEU A 49 13.84 -4.77 -1.67
CA LEU A 49 12.43 -5.02 -1.99
C LEU A 49 11.52 -4.77 -0.78
N ILE A 50 11.83 -5.35 0.38
CA ILE A 50 10.99 -5.21 1.59
C ILE A 50 10.94 -3.74 2.05
N LEU A 51 12.06 -3.03 2.04
CA LEU A 51 12.09 -1.60 2.34
C LEU A 51 11.22 -0.80 1.35
N GLY A 52 11.35 -1.07 0.05
CA GLY A 52 10.54 -0.41 -0.98
C GLY A 52 9.04 -0.71 -0.83
N LEU A 53 8.67 -1.96 -0.59
CA LEU A 53 7.29 -2.39 -0.34
C LEU A 53 6.72 -1.70 0.91
N ALA A 54 7.48 -1.63 2.00
CA ALA A 54 7.05 -0.97 3.24
C ALA A 54 6.79 0.53 3.03
N LEU A 55 7.62 1.21 2.25
CA LEU A 55 7.41 2.62 1.91
C LEU A 55 6.15 2.82 1.05
N ILE A 56 5.91 1.96 0.06
CA ILE A 56 4.69 2.00 -0.75
C ILE A 56 3.46 1.73 0.12
N GLU A 57 3.52 0.72 0.97
CA GLU A 57 2.41 0.33 1.84
C GLU A 57 2.06 1.43 2.86
N SER A 58 3.04 2.21 3.31
CA SER A 58 2.79 3.34 4.21
C SER A 58 1.80 4.36 3.65
N LEU A 59 1.80 4.58 2.33
CA LEU A 59 0.86 5.47 1.66
C LEU A 59 -0.57 4.93 1.72
N VAL A 60 -0.73 3.62 1.54
CA VAL A 60 -2.03 2.94 1.65
C VAL A 60 -2.55 3.02 3.08
N ILE A 61 -1.67 2.81 4.06
CA ILE A 61 -2.00 2.92 5.48
C ILE A 61 -2.39 4.36 5.87
N TYR A 62 -1.78 5.39 5.28
CA TYR A 62 -2.20 6.77 5.52
C TYR A 62 -3.62 7.06 5.04
N VAL A 63 -4.02 6.52 3.88
CA VAL A 63 -5.39 6.67 3.38
C VAL A 63 -6.38 5.91 4.27
N LEU A 64 -6.00 4.69 4.72
CA LEU A 64 -6.78 3.93 5.70
C LEU A 64 -6.96 4.69 7.02
N LEU A 65 -5.89 5.29 7.53
CA LEU A 65 -5.90 6.06 8.77
C LEU A 65 -6.84 7.26 8.67
N ILE A 66 -6.76 8.03 7.58
CA ILE A 66 -7.65 9.18 7.35
C ILE A 66 -9.11 8.72 7.23
N ALA A 67 -9.37 7.62 6.52
CA ALA A 67 -10.71 7.05 6.43
C ALA A 67 -11.28 6.68 7.80
N PHE A 68 -10.47 6.06 8.67
CA PHE A 68 -10.87 5.76 10.05
C PHE A 68 -11.12 7.02 10.88
N ILE A 69 -10.26 8.03 10.80
CA ILE A 69 -10.45 9.29 11.54
C ILE A 69 -11.76 9.96 11.15
N ILE A 70 -12.04 10.08 9.84
CA ILE A 70 -13.29 10.69 9.35
C ILE A 70 -14.51 9.90 9.85
N PHE A 71 -14.46 8.57 9.77
CA PHE A 71 -15.54 7.72 10.24
C PHE A 71 -15.77 7.87 11.75
N LEU A 72 -14.72 7.82 12.56
CA LEU A 72 -14.80 7.92 14.02
C LEU A 72 -15.30 9.30 14.48
N VAL A 73 -14.84 10.38 13.84
CA VAL A 73 -15.29 11.74 14.14
C VAL A 73 -16.79 11.92 13.84
N LEU A 74 -17.29 11.28 12.78
CA LEU A 74 -18.69 11.38 12.35
C LEU A 74 -19.61 10.32 12.98
N TRP A 75 -19.07 9.39 13.79
CA TRP A 75 -19.83 8.31 14.43
C TRP A 75 -20.71 8.82 15.58
N GLY A 76 -20.41 9.98 16.17
CA GLY A 76 -21.13 10.55 17.31
C GLY A 76 -21.73 11.95 17.10
N ALA A 77 -21.65 12.48 15.87
CA ALA A 77 -22.21 13.78 15.47
C ALA A 77 -23.52 13.59 14.70
#